data_AF-A0A959FGT5-F1
#
_entry.id   AF-A0A959FGT5-F1
#
_cell.length_a   1.000
_cell.length_b   1.000
_cell.length_c   1.000
_cell.angle_alpha   90.00
_cell.angle_beta   90.00
_cell.angle_gamma   90.00
#
_symmetry.space_group_name_H-M   'P 1'
#
loop_
_entity.id
_entity.type
_entity.pdbx_description
1 polymer ?
#
loop_
_entity_poly.entity_id
_entity_poly.type
_entity_poly.pdbx_seq_one_letter_code
_entity_poly.pdbx_strand_id
1 'polypeptide(L)'
;RTARIVSNQTLKHFYQWSINTGPQMIDDQDMWTEVYDAIEKNDISEAAARLRNGLERFFEMICNALQAPVPYTSSHRWDFGVFRSAAIGKYRNLLKEAKKALQSWGKDKQDQFMAVQQLEERVSQAAIQAGEESWGINSNVHFNEWSNFSKNDFLPVVNAYKELCATFLCPSCGQPIRGIGGGLNPERIQCACDKMGWSMNKNRTVKKLAG
;
A
#
# COMPACT_ATOMS: atom_id res chain seq x y z
N ARG A 1 -8.61 24.93 -14.36
CA ARG A 1 -7.24 24.86 -14.91
C ARG A 1 -6.34 25.65 -13.96
N THR A 2 -5.72 24.99 -12.98
CA THR A 2 -4.67 25.60 -12.17
C THR A 2 -3.39 25.64 -13.01
N ALA A 3 -2.77 26.80 -13.09
CA ALA A 3 -1.51 27.00 -13.79
C ALA A 3 -0.44 26.04 -13.23
N ARG A 4 0.46 25.55 -14.10
CA ARG A 4 1.59 24.63 -13.80
C ARG A 4 2.66 25.27 -12.88
N ILE A 5 2.27 25.90 -11.79
CA ILE A 5 3.17 26.59 -10.85
C ILE A 5 3.64 25.62 -9.76
N VAL A 6 2.83 24.61 -9.43
CA VAL A 6 3.22 23.57 -8.46
C VAL A 6 3.66 22.33 -9.24
N SER A 7 4.95 22.02 -9.19
CA SER A 7 5.49 20.73 -9.60
C SER A 7 5.46 19.77 -8.41
N ASN A 8 5.49 18.45 -8.64
CA ASN A 8 5.62 17.47 -7.54
C ASN A 8 6.87 17.72 -6.69
N GLN A 9 7.93 18.32 -7.25
CA GLN A 9 9.16 18.65 -6.52
C GLN A 9 8.98 19.81 -5.54
N THR A 10 8.04 20.73 -5.82
CA THR A 10 7.74 21.88 -4.95
C THR A 10 6.65 21.60 -3.92
N LEU A 11 5.99 20.45 -4.01
CA LEU A 11 4.88 20.10 -3.13
C LEU A 11 5.40 19.38 -1.90
N LYS A 12 5.40 20.08 -0.76
CA LYS A 12 5.74 19.51 0.55
C LYS A 12 4.47 18.99 1.23
N HIS A 13 4.46 17.71 1.57
CA HIS A 13 3.42 17.12 2.39
C HIS A 13 3.86 17.13 3.84
N PHE A 14 2.99 17.66 4.70
CA PHE A 14 3.14 17.56 6.13
C PHE A 14 2.25 16.42 6.63
N TYR A 15 2.75 15.65 7.59
CA TYR A 15 1.99 14.62 8.28
C TYR A 15 2.27 14.76 9.77
N GLN A 16 1.30 14.38 10.60
CA GLN A 16 1.42 14.38 12.07
C GLN A 16 1.77 15.75 12.67
N TRP A 17 1.28 16.03 13.87
CA TRP A 17 1.59 17.27 14.55
C TRP A 17 1.48 17.07 16.06
N SER A 18 2.45 17.58 16.81
CA SER A 18 2.36 17.71 18.25
C SER A 18 2.99 19.01 18.71
N ILE A 19 2.68 19.44 19.93
CA ILE A 19 3.29 20.64 20.55
C ILE A 19 4.81 20.50 20.63
N ASN A 20 5.30 19.28 20.86
CA ASN A 20 6.72 19.03 21.09
C ASN A 20 7.51 18.89 19.79
N THR A 21 6.90 18.32 18.75
CA THR A 21 7.59 17.95 17.52
C THR A 21 7.28 18.88 16.34
N GLY A 22 6.22 19.68 16.43
CA GLY A 22 5.70 20.44 15.29
C GLY A 22 5.16 19.55 14.16
N PRO A 23 4.79 20.14 13.01
CA PRO A 23 4.34 19.37 11.86
C PRO A 23 5.52 18.61 11.26
N GLN A 24 5.40 17.30 11.07
CA GLN A 24 6.47 16.54 10.42
C GLN A 24 6.36 16.71 8.91
N MET A 25 7.50 16.79 8.22
CA MET A 25 7.54 16.84 6.77
C MET A 25 7.85 15.46 6.20
N ILE A 26 7.24 15.13 5.06
CA ILE A 26 7.76 14.08 4.19
C ILE A 26 9.03 14.65 3.56
N ASP A 27 10.18 14.34 4.16
CA ASP A 27 11.48 14.58 3.53
C ASP A 27 11.75 13.54 2.44
N ASP A 28 12.70 13.85 1.55
CA ASP A 28 13.07 12.99 0.43
C ASP A 28 13.79 11.70 0.89
N GLN A 29 13.96 11.51 2.21
CA GLN A 29 14.52 10.30 2.79
C GLN A 29 13.46 9.19 2.81
N ASP A 30 13.81 8.08 2.17
CA ASP A 30 12.97 6.87 2.14
C ASP A 30 12.83 6.31 3.57
N MET A 31 11.60 5.99 3.99
CA MET A 31 11.32 5.46 5.34
C MET A 31 12.21 4.26 5.69
N TRP A 32 12.59 3.48 4.67
CA TRP A 32 13.45 2.33 4.84
C TRP A 32 14.84 2.72 5.33
N THR A 33 15.41 3.82 4.81
CA THR A 33 16.73 4.31 5.24
C THR A 33 16.72 4.64 6.73
N GLU A 34 15.73 5.37 7.20
CA GLU A 34 15.64 5.74 8.61
C GLU A 34 15.48 4.52 9.53
N VAL A 35 14.75 3.50 9.09
CA VAL A 35 14.60 2.23 9.82
C VAL A 35 15.94 1.49 9.88
N TYR A 36 16.66 1.37 8.77
CA TYR A 36 17.96 0.69 8.76
C TYR A 36 19.01 1.45 9.57
N ASP A 37 19.03 2.79 9.53
CA ASP A 37 19.94 3.61 10.34
C ASP A 37 19.74 3.38 11.84
N ALA A 38 18.48 3.24 12.29
CA ALA A 38 18.15 2.91 13.68
C ALA A 38 18.62 1.48 14.05
N ILE A 39 18.41 0.51 13.15
CA ILE A 39 18.88 -0.87 13.32
C ILE A 39 20.40 -0.94 13.42
N GLU A 40 21.14 -0.17 12.60
CA GLU A 40 22.60 -0.12 12.65
C GLU A 40 23.14 0.45 13.97
N LYS A 41 22.40 1.36 14.58
CA LYS A 41 22.69 1.89 15.92
C LYS A 41 22.26 0.95 17.06
N ASN A 42 21.73 -0.23 16.74
CA ASN A 42 21.08 -1.17 17.66
C ASN A 42 19.91 -0.56 18.45
N ASP A 43 19.26 0.47 17.90
CA ASP A 43 18.06 1.07 18.48
C ASP A 43 16.81 0.46 17.85
N ILE A 44 16.46 -0.75 18.29
CA ILE A 44 15.33 -1.50 17.74
C ILE A 44 13.98 -0.84 18.08
N SER A 45 13.89 -0.17 19.24
CA SER A 45 12.70 0.56 19.64
C SER A 45 12.41 1.70 18.66
N GLU A 46 13.43 2.50 18.35
CA GLU A 46 13.33 3.56 17.35
C GLU A 46 13.05 3.01 15.96
N ALA A 47 13.70 1.91 15.56
CA ALA A 47 13.43 1.25 14.28
C ALA A 47 11.97 0.79 14.15
N ALA A 48 11.40 0.22 15.21
CA ALA A 48 10.00 -0.22 15.25
C ALA A 48 9.02 0.95 15.19
N ALA A 49 9.29 2.02 15.93
CA ALA A 49 8.49 3.25 15.89
C ALA A 49 8.50 3.87 14.48
N ARG A 50 9.68 3.99 13.86
CA ARG A 50 9.84 4.51 12.49
C ARG A 50 9.14 3.64 11.46
N LEU A 51 9.28 2.32 11.55
CA LEU A 51 8.62 1.38 10.66
C LEU A 51 7.10 1.52 10.75
N ARG A 52 6.53 1.52 11.97
CA ARG A 52 5.08 1.67 12.18
C ARG A 52 4.55 2.97 11.59
N ASN A 53 5.20 4.10 11.90
CA ASN A 53 4.79 5.41 11.42
C ASN A 53 4.92 5.50 9.88
N GLY A 54 6.01 4.97 9.31
CA GLY A 54 6.22 4.89 7.88
C GLY A 54 5.13 4.09 7.16
N LEU A 55 4.78 2.92 7.70
CA LEU A 55 3.73 2.06 7.16
C LEU A 55 2.34 2.69 7.24
N GLU A 56 2.03 3.38 8.34
CA GLU A 56 0.75 4.10 8.48
C GLU A 56 0.60 5.12 7.34
N ARG A 57 1.62 5.96 7.13
CA ARG A 57 1.66 6.96 6.04
C ARG A 57 1.55 6.31 4.67
N PHE A 58 2.29 5.22 4.46
CA PHE A 58 2.25 4.48 3.21
C PHE A 58 0.84 3.95 2.92
N PHE A 59 0.21 3.26 3.87
CA PHE A 59 -1.10 2.68 3.66
C PHE A 59 -2.23 3.71 3.59
N GLU A 60 -2.10 4.85 4.26
CA GLU A 60 -2.99 6.01 4.06
C GLU A 60 -2.93 6.50 2.60
N MET A 61 -1.72 6.73 2.07
CA MET A 61 -1.52 7.10 0.67
C MET A 61 -2.10 6.06 -0.30
N ILE A 62 -1.89 4.76 -0.02
CA ILE A 62 -2.45 3.68 -0.84
C ILE A 62 -3.97 3.64 -0.77
N CYS A 63 -4.58 3.86 0.40
CA CYS A 63 -6.03 3.94 0.53
C CYS A 63 -6.59 5.05 -0.35
N ASN A 64 -5.97 6.23 -0.33
CA ASN A 64 -6.35 7.32 -1.22
C ASN A 64 -6.18 6.94 -2.71
N ALA A 65 -5.02 6.39 -3.08
CA ALA A 65 -4.72 6.00 -4.46
C ALA A 65 -5.72 4.97 -5.02
N LEU A 66 -6.12 3.98 -4.21
CA LEU A 66 -7.04 2.92 -4.60
C LEU A 66 -8.51 3.26 -4.37
N GLN A 67 -8.81 4.39 -3.75
CA GLN A 67 -10.14 4.76 -3.28
C GLN A 67 -10.71 3.68 -2.34
N ALA A 68 -9.88 3.22 -1.40
CA ALA A 68 -10.24 2.22 -0.40
C ALA A 68 -11.16 2.84 0.66
N PRO A 69 -12.25 2.15 1.03
CA PRO A 69 -13.16 2.65 2.05
C PRO A 69 -12.51 2.53 3.43
N VAL A 70 -12.33 3.66 4.10
CA VAL A 70 -11.91 3.75 5.50
C VAL A 70 -13.11 4.24 6.31
N PRO A 71 -13.57 3.50 7.34
CA PRO A 71 -14.73 3.92 8.14
C PRO A 71 -14.52 5.29 8.77
N TYR A 72 -15.49 6.19 8.60
CA TYR A 72 -15.43 7.49 9.25
C TYR A 72 -15.57 7.35 10.77
N THR A 73 -14.73 8.05 11.53
CA THR A 73 -14.77 8.06 12.99
C THR A 73 -14.80 9.51 13.49
N SER A 74 -15.53 9.77 14.58
CA SER A 74 -15.62 11.10 15.18
C SER A 74 -14.26 11.61 15.71
N SER A 75 -13.36 10.69 16.07
CA SER A 75 -12.02 11.00 16.55
C SER A 75 -11.08 11.48 15.45
N HIS A 76 -11.39 11.22 14.16
CA HIS A 76 -10.48 11.43 13.03
C HIS A 76 -9.09 10.81 13.25
N ARG A 77 -9.05 9.72 14.02
CA ARG A 77 -7.84 8.95 14.31
C ARG A 77 -8.02 7.56 13.73
N TRP A 78 -7.19 7.26 12.75
CA TRP A 78 -7.02 5.93 12.18
C TRP A 78 -5.58 5.51 12.42
N ASP A 79 -5.40 4.22 12.66
CA ASP A 79 -4.07 3.65 12.82
C ASP A 79 -3.67 2.87 11.56
N PHE A 80 -2.40 2.51 11.52
CA PHE A 80 -1.82 1.56 10.59
C PHE A 80 -2.70 0.33 10.32
N GLY A 81 -3.31 -0.28 11.34
CA GLY A 81 -4.10 -1.49 11.20
C GLY A 81 -5.35 -1.27 10.35
N VAL A 82 -6.03 -0.13 10.55
CA VAL A 82 -7.21 0.26 9.77
C VAL A 82 -6.82 0.51 8.31
N PHE A 83 -5.80 1.36 8.07
CA PHE A 83 -5.37 1.68 6.71
C PHE A 83 -4.86 0.45 5.95
N ARG A 84 -4.01 -0.36 6.60
CA ARG A 84 -3.49 -1.60 6.00
C ARG A 84 -4.60 -2.53 5.55
N SER A 85 -5.57 -2.78 6.44
CA SER A 85 -6.68 -3.69 6.15
C SER A 85 -7.56 -3.19 5.00
N ALA A 86 -7.87 -1.88 4.99
CA ALA A 86 -8.63 -1.26 3.92
C ALA A 86 -7.90 -1.32 2.57
N ALA A 87 -6.60 -0.98 2.54
CA ALA A 87 -5.77 -1.02 1.34
C ALA A 87 -5.65 -2.42 0.74
N ILE A 88 -5.27 -3.42 1.56
CA ILE A 88 -5.11 -4.81 1.12
C ILE A 88 -6.46 -5.37 0.62
N GLY A 89 -7.53 -5.16 1.39
CA GLY A 89 -8.86 -5.63 1.04
C GLY A 89 -9.34 -5.03 -0.28
N LYS A 90 -9.20 -3.71 -0.44
CA LYS A 90 -9.57 -3.01 -1.67
C LYS A 90 -8.77 -3.52 -2.86
N TYR A 91 -7.45 -3.62 -2.74
CA TYR A 91 -6.59 -4.01 -3.85
C TYR A 91 -6.86 -5.43 -4.32
N ARG A 92 -6.98 -6.39 -3.40
CA ARG A 92 -7.33 -7.78 -3.73
C ARG A 92 -8.68 -7.87 -4.45
N ASN A 93 -9.67 -7.08 -4.03
CA ASN A 93 -10.96 -7.03 -4.73
C ASN A 93 -10.83 -6.47 -6.16
N LEU A 94 -10.03 -5.42 -6.37
CA LEU A 94 -9.79 -4.86 -7.70
C LEU A 94 -9.07 -5.86 -8.62
N LEU A 95 -8.07 -6.60 -8.10
CA LEU A 95 -7.38 -7.65 -8.86
C LEU A 95 -8.32 -8.80 -9.25
N LYS A 96 -9.22 -9.20 -8.35
CA LYS A 96 -10.25 -10.21 -8.64
C LYS A 96 -11.20 -9.76 -9.75
N GLU A 97 -11.68 -8.51 -9.71
CA GLU A 97 -12.55 -8.00 -10.77
C GLU A 97 -11.80 -7.83 -12.11
N ALA A 98 -10.54 -7.41 -12.07
CA ALA A 98 -9.69 -7.36 -13.26
C ALA A 98 -9.50 -8.75 -13.89
N LYS A 99 -9.26 -9.79 -13.09
CA LYS A 99 -9.22 -11.19 -13.56
C LYS A 99 -10.53 -11.63 -14.22
N LYS A 100 -11.67 -11.38 -13.57
CA LYS A 100 -12.99 -11.70 -14.14
C LYS A 100 -13.23 -10.97 -15.45
N ALA A 101 -12.80 -9.70 -15.55
CA ALA A 101 -12.86 -8.93 -16.77
C ALA A 101 -12.02 -9.59 -17.87
N LEU A 102 -10.72 -9.83 -17.63
CA LEU A 102 -9.82 -10.48 -18.58
C LEU A 102 -10.33 -11.85 -19.05
N GLN A 103 -10.85 -12.66 -18.14
CA GLN A 103 -11.43 -13.97 -18.48
C GLN A 103 -12.64 -13.84 -19.44
N SER A 104 -13.46 -12.79 -19.29
CA SER A 104 -14.60 -12.55 -20.19
C SER A 104 -14.20 -12.15 -21.63
N TRP A 105 -12.95 -11.71 -21.84
CA TRP A 105 -12.40 -11.40 -23.16
C TRP A 105 -11.79 -12.63 -23.86
N GLY A 106 -11.68 -13.76 -23.18
CA GLY A 106 -11.20 -15.02 -23.77
C GLY A 106 -9.68 -15.09 -23.92
N LYS A 107 -9.21 -15.99 -24.80
CA LYS A 107 -7.80 -16.40 -24.91
C LYS A 107 -6.83 -15.25 -25.24
N ASP A 108 -7.30 -14.20 -25.94
CA ASP A 108 -6.48 -13.04 -26.32
C ASP A 108 -5.95 -12.24 -25.12
N LYS A 109 -6.49 -12.49 -23.93
CA LYS A 109 -6.08 -11.84 -22.68
C LYS A 109 -5.44 -12.81 -21.68
N GLN A 110 -5.08 -14.02 -22.11
CA GLN A 110 -4.54 -15.05 -21.21
C GLN A 110 -3.26 -14.61 -20.50
N ASP A 111 -2.30 -14.01 -21.21
CA ASP A 111 -1.04 -13.56 -20.59
C ASP A 111 -1.28 -12.49 -19.52
N GLN A 112 -2.20 -11.55 -19.80
CA GLN A 112 -2.58 -10.52 -18.85
C GLN A 112 -3.31 -11.14 -17.64
N PHE A 113 -4.17 -12.14 -17.87
CA PHE A 113 -4.84 -12.87 -16.80
C PHE A 113 -3.83 -13.55 -15.87
N MET A 114 -2.84 -14.25 -16.43
CA MET A 114 -1.78 -14.91 -15.66
C MET A 114 -0.95 -13.90 -14.86
N ALA A 115 -0.60 -12.75 -15.45
CA ALA A 115 0.13 -11.69 -14.75
C ALA A 115 -0.66 -11.11 -13.56
N VAL A 116 -1.97 -10.87 -13.72
CA VAL A 116 -2.83 -10.41 -12.61
C VAL A 116 -2.98 -11.49 -11.55
N GLN A 117 -3.07 -12.76 -11.95
CA GLN A 117 -3.14 -13.88 -11.02
C GLN A 117 -1.88 -13.98 -10.15
N GLN A 118 -0.69 -13.95 -10.76
CA GLN A 118 0.58 -13.98 -10.03
C GLN A 118 0.70 -12.79 -9.07
N LEU A 119 0.25 -11.61 -9.47
CA LEU A 119 0.22 -10.44 -8.61
C LEU A 119 -0.75 -10.59 -7.43
N GLU A 120 -1.96 -11.11 -7.65
CA GLU A 120 -2.91 -11.39 -6.56
C GLU A 120 -2.34 -12.38 -5.54
N GLU A 121 -1.67 -13.43 -6.02
CA GLU A 121 -1.00 -14.43 -5.19
C GLU A 121 0.15 -13.80 -4.39
N ARG A 122 1.02 -13.00 -5.04
CA ARG A 122 2.11 -12.27 -4.37
C ARG A 122 1.59 -11.33 -3.29
N VAL A 123 0.54 -10.55 -3.57
CA VAL A 123 -0.10 -9.65 -2.59
C VAL A 123 -0.62 -10.47 -1.41
N SER A 124 -1.24 -11.61 -1.67
CA SER A 124 -1.80 -12.47 -0.62
C SER A 124 -0.71 -13.05 0.28
N GLN A 125 0.38 -13.56 -0.30
CA GLN A 125 1.52 -14.10 0.44
C GLN A 125 2.24 -13.02 1.25
N ALA A 126 2.55 -11.88 0.64
CA ALA A 126 3.21 -10.77 1.34
C ALA A 126 2.33 -10.21 2.48
N ALA A 127 1.01 -10.18 2.31
CA ALA A 127 0.09 -9.76 3.36
C ALA A 127 0.03 -10.75 4.54
N ILE A 128 0.14 -12.06 4.27
CA ILE A 128 0.23 -13.10 5.30
C ILE A 128 1.55 -12.94 6.06
N GLN A 129 2.69 -12.92 5.37
CA GLN A 129 4.01 -12.77 5.98
C GLN A 129 4.11 -11.50 6.84
N ALA A 130 3.73 -10.35 6.29
CA ALA A 130 3.72 -9.10 7.07
C ALA A 130 2.72 -9.14 8.25
N GLY A 131 1.64 -9.91 8.13
CA GLY A 131 0.67 -10.12 9.21
C GLY A 131 1.21 -11.00 10.33
N GLU A 132 1.91 -12.08 9.97
CA GLU A 132 2.65 -12.94 10.90
C GLU A 132 3.69 -12.13 11.66
N GLU A 133 4.34 -11.16 11.01
CA GLU A 133 5.33 -10.25 11.62
C GLU A 133 4.72 -9.02 12.32
N SER A 134 3.38 -8.90 12.38
CA SER A 134 2.74 -7.73 12.99
C SER A 134 2.96 -7.61 14.50
N TRP A 135 3.34 -8.72 15.17
CA TRP A 135 3.78 -8.73 16.56
C TRP A 135 4.93 -7.74 16.80
N GLY A 136 5.94 -7.68 15.92
CA GLY A 136 7.13 -6.84 16.10
C GLY A 136 6.91 -5.32 16.06
N ILE A 137 5.74 -4.85 15.60
CA ILE A 137 5.41 -3.40 15.50
C ILE A 137 4.13 -3.02 16.25
N ASN A 138 3.50 -3.96 16.96
CA ASN A 138 2.28 -3.68 17.71
C ASN A 138 2.60 -3.17 19.13
N SER A 139 2.46 -1.87 19.33
CA SER A 139 2.68 -1.19 20.61
C SER A 139 1.79 -1.70 21.75
N ASN A 140 0.63 -2.31 21.45
CA ASN A 140 -0.26 -2.88 22.46
C ASN A 140 0.21 -4.26 22.97
N VAL A 141 1.19 -4.89 22.30
CA VAL A 141 1.72 -6.20 22.68
C VAL A 141 3.06 -6.06 23.43
N HIS A 142 3.83 -4.98 23.21
CA HIS A 142 5.21 -4.89 23.72
C HIS A 142 5.58 -3.52 24.33
N PHE A 143 4.95 -3.11 25.43
CA PHE A 143 5.48 -1.96 26.19
C PHE A 143 6.84 -2.27 26.88
N ASN A 144 7.23 -3.56 27.01
CA ASN A 144 8.41 -3.99 27.80
C ASN A 144 9.41 -4.94 27.09
N GLU A 145 9.20 -5.35 25.83
CA GLU A 145 10.02 -6.41 25.20
C GLU A 145 10.89 -5.97 24.02
N TRP A 146 10.75 -4.74 23.50
CA TRP A 146 11.68 -4.23 22.47
C TRP A 146 13.14 -4.21 22.94
N SER A 147 13.38 -4.17 24.26
CA SER A 147 14.70 -4.29 24.86
C SER A 147 15.39 -5.63 24.64
N ASN A 148 14.67 -6.68 24.22
CA ASN A 148 15.19 -8.04 24.01
C ASN A 148 15.40 -8.40 22.54
N PHE A 149 14.93 -7.59 21.59
CA PHE A 149 15.11 -7.88 20.17
C PHE A 149 16.53 -7.55 19.75
N SER A 150 17.15 -8.49 19.02
CA SER A 150 18.38 -8.19 18.28
C SER A 150 18.04 -7.65 16.89
N LYS A 151 19.06 -7.09 16.23
CA LYS A 151 19.02 -6.76 14.80
C LYS A 151 18.52 -7.93 13.93
N ASN A 152 18.92 -9.16 14.26
CA ASN A 152 18.55 -10.34 13.47
C ASN A 152 17.07 -10.73 13.65
N ASP A 153 16.47 -10.38 14.78
CA ASP A 153 15.05 -10.64 15.05
C ASP A 153 14.16 -9.62 14.34
N PHE A 154 14.64 -8.37 14.21
CA PHE A 154 13.84 -7.29 13.65
C PHE A 154 13.95 -7.15 12.11
N LEU A 155 15.07 -7.57 11.50
CA LEU A 155 15.24 -7.52 10.04
C LEU A 155 14.16 -8.29 9.23
N PRO A 156 13.73 -9.51 9.64
CA PRO A 156 12.62 -10.22 8.98
C PRO A 156 11.33 -9.39 8.93
N VAL A 157 11.00 -8.68 10.02
CA VAL A 157 9.82 -7.80 10.11
C VAL A 157 9.90 -6.70 9.05
N VAL A 158 11.04 -6.00 8.98
CA VAL A 158 11.26 -4.91 8.01
C VAL A 158 11.13 -5.44 6.57
N ASN A 159 11.74 -6.58 6.29
CA ASN A 159 11.73 -7.17 4.95
C ASN A 159 10.33 -7.63 4.52
N ALA A 160 9.56 -8.25 5.42
CA ALA A 160 8.19 -8.65 5.13
C ALA A 160 7.30 -7.45 4.76
N TYR A 161 7.44 -6.34 5.50
CA TYR A 161 6.70 -5.13 5.21
C TYR A 161 7.19 -4.42 3.93
N LYS A 162 8.48 -4.45 3.64
CA LYS A 162 9.05 -3.91 2.41
C LYS A 162 8.51 -4.64 1.18
N GLU A 163 8.47 -5.97 1.22
CA GLU A 163 7.88 -6.79 0.15
C GLU A 163 6.39 -6.51 -0.02
N LEU A 164 5.63 -6.40 1.07
CA LEU A 164 4.22 -6.04 1.00
C LEU A 164 4.03 -4.66 0.33
N CYS A 165 4.77 -3.64 0.74
CA CYS A 165 4.68 -2.29 0.17
C CYS A 165 5.01 -2.30 -1.32
N ALA A 166 6.03 -3.04 -1.74
CA ALA A 166 6.43 -3.16 -3.13
C ALA A 166 5.29 -3.68 -4.04
N THR A 167 4.35 -4.48 -3.52
CA THR A 167 3.22 -5.00 -4.32
C THR A 167 2.20 -3.93 -4.75
N PHE A 168 2.17 -2.78 -4.07
CA PHE A 168 1.30 -1.64 -4.38
C PHE A 168 1.94 -0.61 -5.30
N LEU A 169 3.24 -0.74 -5.55
CA LEU A 169 4.02 0.15 -6.39
C LEU A 169 4.25 -0.48 -7.75
N CYS A 170 4.23 0.33 -8.81
CA CYS A 170 4.55 -0.20 -10.12
C CYS A 170 6.08 -0.35 -10.28
N PRO A 171 6.55 -1.52 -10.75
CA PRO A 171 7.96 -1.86 -10.80
C PRO A 171 8.77 -0.98 -11.77
N SER A 172 8.11 -0.28 -12.70
CA SER A 172 8.79 0.59 -13.67
C SER A 172 8.94 2.04 -13.23
N CYS A 173 8.03 2.53 -12.38
CA CYS A 173 7.92 3.95 -12.02
C CYS A 173 8.12 4.20 -10.51
N GLY A 174 8.01 3.16 -9.68
CA GLY A 174 7.98 3.27 -8.22
C GLY A 174 6.72 3.97 -7.67
N GLN A 175 5.81 4.43 -8.55
CA GLN A 175 4.62 5.15 -8.14
C GLN A 175 3.49 4.18 -7.74
N PRO A 176 2.61 4.59 -6.82
CA PRO A 176 1.45 3.80 -6.44
C PRO A 176 0.54 3.48 -7.62
N ILE A 177 -0.01 2.26 -7.61
CA ILE A 177 -1.11 1.86 -8.49
C ILE A 177 -2.38 2.55 -7.99
N ARG A 178 -3.15 3.13 -8.92
CA ARG A 178 -4.30 3.99 -8.59
C ARG A 178 -5.58 3.48 -9.24
N GLY A 179 -6.70 3.63 -8.54
CA GLY A 179 -8.04 3.41 -9.08
C GLY A 179 -8.51 4.61 -9.91
N ILE A 180 -9.01 4.36 -11.12
CA ILE A 180 -9.49 5.37 -12.07
C ILE A 180 -10.95 5.09 -12.42
N GLY A 181 -11.77 6.15 -12.45
CA GLY A 181 -13.21 6.08 -12.76
C GLY A 181 -14.05 5.59 -11.57
N GLY A 182 -15.38 5.64 -11.69
CA GLY A 182 -16.32 4.92 -10.83
C GLY A 182 -16.36 5.24 -9.31
N GLY A 183 -15.63 6.26 -8.84
CA GLY A 183 -15.56 6.62 -7.41
C GLY A 183 -15.11 5.43 -6.57
N LEU A 184 -15.84 5.13 -5.49
CA LEU A 184 -15.56 3.98 -4.61
C LEU A 184 -15.49 2.63 -5.35
N ASN A 185 -15.94 2.52 -6.60
CA ASN A 185 -15.77 1.34 -7.43
C ASN A 185 -14.99 1.69 -8.71
N PRO A 186 -13.65 1.77 -8.64
CA PRO A 186 -12.82 2.05 -9.80
C PRO A 186 -13.13 1.14 -11.00
N GLU A 187 -13.13 1.70 -12.21
CA GLU A 187 -13.33 0.96 -13.45
C GLU A 187 -12.01 0.42 -14.02
N ARG A 188 -10.89 1.00 -13.59
CA ARG A 188 -9.53 0.59 -13.94
C ARG A 188 -8.58 0.78 -12.76
N ILE A 189 -7.53 -0.02 -12.71
CA ILE A 189 -6.33 0.24 -11.90
C ILE A 189 -5.12 0.48 -12.81
N GLN A 190 -4.26 1.48 -12.52
CA GLN A 190 -3.16 1.90 -13.39
C GLN A 190 -2.04 2.66 -12.63
N CYS A 191 -0.75 2.52 -12.99
CA CYS A 191 0.32 3.47 -12.56
C CYS A 191 0.26 4.73 -13.43
N ALA A 192 0.68 5.87 -12.86
CA ALA A 192 0.88 7.13 -13.56
C ALA A 192 1.81 7.07 -14.80
N CYS A 193 2.66 6.04 -14.95
CA CYS A 193 3.53 5.86 -16.12
C CYS A 193 2.92 5.01 -17.23
N ASP A 194 1.69 4.51 -17.04
CA ASP A 194 0.92 3.72 -18.01
C ASP A 194 1.52 2.37 -18.43
N LYS A 195 2.70 1.99 -17.91
CA LYS A 195 3.33 0.69 -18.17
C LYS A 195 2.62 -0.49 -17.49
N MET A 196 1.77 -0.21 -16.51
CA MET A 196 0.99 -1.22 -15.79
C MET A 196 -0.44 -0.70 -15.56
N GLY A 197 -1.43 -1.50 -15.94
CA GLY A 197 -2.82 -1.25 -15.59
C GLY A 197 -3.80 -2.26 -16.19
N TRP A 198 -4.93 -2.45 -15.52
CA TRP A 198 -5.95 -3.43 -15.88
C TRP A 198 -7.35 -2.84 -15.74
N SER A 199 -8.19 -3.12 -16.73
CA SER A 199 -9.59 -2.70 -16.76
C SER A 199 -10.46 -3.75 -16.07
N MET A 200 -11.50 -3.30 -15.36
CA MET A 200 -12.54 -4.15 -14.76
C MET A 200 -13.78 -4.26 -15.68
N ASN A 201 -13.72 -3.68 -16.88
CA ASN A 201 -14.80 -3.78 -17.87
C ASN A 201 -14.84 -5.17 -18.53
N LYS A 202 -15.95 -5.88 -18.29
CA LYS A 202 -16.25 -7.19 -18.89
C LYS A 202 -16.69 -7.03 -20.34
N ASN A 203 -16.44 -8.06 -21.16
CA ASN A 203 -16.90 -8.12 -22.53
C ASN A 203 -18.44 -8.10 -22.59
N ARG A 204 -19.01 -7.01 -23.13
CA ARG A 204 -20.48 -6.83 -23.22
C ARG A 204 -21.12 -7.74 -24.27
N THR A 205 -20.35 -8.29 -25.20
CA THR A 205 -20.86 -9.12 -26.30
C THR A 205 -21.42 -10.46 -25.80
N VAL A 206 -20.90 -10.98 -24.68
CA VAL A 206 -21.37 -12.25 -24.07
C VAL A 206 -22.78 -12.10 -23.44
N LYS A 207 -23.17 -10.89 -23.02
CA LYS A 207 -24.48 -10.64 -22.36
C LYS A 207 -25.67 -10.67 -23.32
N LYS A 208 -25.46 -10.55 -24.64
CA LYS A 208 -26.56 -10.52 -25.64
C LYS A 208 -27.01 -11.91 -26.13
N LEU A 209 -26.34 -12.99 -25.74
CA LEU A 209 -26.65 -14.35 -26.19
C LEU A 209 -27.38 -15.20 -25.14
N ALA A 210 -27.74 -14.61 -24.00
CA ALA A 210 -28.39 -15.31 -22.88
C ALA A 210 -29.74 -14.69 -22.48
N GLY A 211 -30.39 -13.98 -23.40
CA GLY A 211 -31.72 -13.39 -23.22
C GLY A 211 -32.65 -13.78 -24.35
#